data_AF-A0AA89AYK0-F1
#
_entry.id   AF-A0AA89AYK0-F1
#
_cell.length_a   1.000
_cell.length_b   1.000
_cell.length_c   1.000
_cell.angle_alpha   90.00
_cell.angle_beta   90.00
_cell.angle_gamma   90.00
#
_symmetry.space_group_name_H-M   'P 1'
#
loop_
_entity.id
_entity.type
_entity.pdbx_description
1 polymer ?
#
loop_
_entity_poly.entity_id
_entity_poly.type
_entity_poly.pdbx_seq_one_letter_code
_entity_poly.pdbx_strand_id
1 'polypeptide(L)'
;MSGPQCCENPPSLDSASGVGSVQELGGLKAYVTGPQVSKLAILLISDVYGYEAPLLRKLADKVAAAGFLTVVPDFLDSDPFDVDNPQFDRESWLKAHPTV
;
A
#
# COMPACT_ATOMS: atom_id res chain seq x y z
N MET A 1 -9.52 15.76 -11.23
CA MET A 1 -8.96 14.55 -11.86
C MET A 1 -7.47 14.75 -12.01
N SER A 2 -6.66 13.86 -11.47
CA SER A 2 -5.22 13.87 -11.73
C SER A 2 -5.00 13.74 -13.25
N GLY A 3 -4.01 14.46 -13.78
CA GLY A 3 -3.67 14.40 -15.21
C GLY A 3 -3.05 13.04 -15.60
N PRO A 4 -2.70 12.85 -16.88
CA PRO A 4 -2.08 11.61 -17.37
C PRO A 4 -0.79 11.25 -16.59
N GLN A 5 -0.12 12.25 -16.02
CA GLN A 5 1.10 12.10 -15.24
C GLN A 5 0.94 11.22 -13.99
N CYS A 6 -0.28 11.03 -13.51
CA CYS A 6 -0.57 10.14 -12.38
C CYS A 6 -0.10 8.70 -12.64
N CYS A 7 -0.11 8.26 -13.90
CA CYS A 7 0.23 6.90 -14.28
C CYS A 7 1.55 6.80 -15.07
N GLU A 8 2.27 7.90 -15.27
CA GLU A 8 3.50 7.92 -16.07
C GLU A 8 4.70 7.33 -15.33
N ASN A 9 4.65 7.23 -14.00
CA ASN A 9 5.76 6.75 -13.16
C ASN A 9 5.25 5.78 -12.08
N PRO A 10 4.82 4.56 -12.46
CA PRO A 10 4.42 3.56 -11.49
C PRO A 10 5.59 3.17 -10.57
N PRO A 11 5.35 2.83 -9.30
CA PRO A 11 6.38 2.29 -8.44
C PRO A 11 6.72 0.84 -8.87
N SER A 12 8.01 0.49 -8.85
CA SER A 12 8.42 -0.91 -8.88
C SER A 12 8.11 -1.54 -7.52
N LEU A 13 7.15 -2.46 -7.47
CA LEU A 13 6.74 -3.13 -6.23
C LEU A 13 7.87 -4.02 -5.68
N ASP A 14 8.05 -3.99 -4.36
CA ASP A 14 9.03 -4.81 -3.67
C ASP A 14 8.47 -5.29 -2.33
N SER A 15 8.08 -6.56 -2.29
CA SER A 15 7.53 -7.21 -1.10
C SER A 15 8.54 -7.35 0.04
N ALA A 16 9.85 -7.28 -0.25
CA ALA A 16 10.93 -7.28 0.74
C ALA A 16 11.27 -5.88 1.26
N SER A 17 10.64 -4.82 0.74
CA SER A 17 10.95 -3.46 1.14
C SER A 17 10.44 -3.09 2.54
N GLY A 18 11.26 -2.30 3.24
CA GLY A 18 11.02 -1.78 4.58
C GLY A 18 11.53 -2.70 5.71
N VAL A 19 11.43 -2.25 6.96
CA VAL A 19 11.96 -2.98 8.14
C VAL A 19 10.88 -3.66 9.00
N GLY A 20 9.61 -3.29 8.82
CA GLY A 20 8.45 -3.96 9.38
C GLY A 20 8.17 -5.35 8.79
N SER A 21 7.01 -5.89 9.11
CA SER A 21 6.58 -7.23 8.68
C SER A 21 5.16 -7.22 8.14
N VAL A 22 4.86 -8.13 7.21
CA VAL A 22 3.49 -8.35 6.74
C VAL A 22 2.78 -9.28 7.72
N GLN A 23 1.62 -8.85 8.20
CA GLN A 23 0.78 -9.57 9.16
C GLN A 23 -0.66 -9.56 8.68
N GLU A 24 -1.46 -10.52 9.13
CA GLU A 24 -2.90 -10.52 8.88
C GLU A 24 -3.61 -9.82 10.04
N LEU A 25 -4.34 -8.75 9.72
CA LEU A 25 -5.09 -7.94 10.68
C LEU A 25 -6.52 -7.77 10.17
N GLY A 26 -7.49 -8.28 10.94
CA GLY A 26 -8.90 -8.16 10.57
C GLY A 26 -9.27 -8.82 9.24
N GLY A 27 -8.54 -9.87 8.84
CA GLY A 27 -8.71 -10.58 7.57
C GLY A 27 -8.00 -9.91 6.37
N LEU A 28 -7.27 -8.82 6.59
CA LEU A 28 -6.48 -8.16 5.55
C LEU A 28 -4.99 -8.39 5.81
N LYS A 29 -4.23 -8.63 4.74
CA LYS A 29 -2.78 -8.50 4.82
C LYS A 29 -2.44 -7.04 5.06
N ALA A 30 -1.48 -6.77 5.94
CA ALA A 30 -1.04 -5.43 6.24
C ALA A 30 0.45 -5.42 6.54
N TYR A 31 1.16 -4.42 6.01
CA TYR A 31 2.51 -4.12 6.44
C TYR A 31 2.46 -3.36 7.77
N VAL A 32 3.11 -3.90 8.80
CA VAL A 32 3.08 -3.39 10.17
C VAL A 32 4.49 -3.05 10.62
N THR A 33 4.68 -1.84 11.13
CA THR A 33 5.96 -1.35 11.64
C THR A 33 5.77 -0.48 12.88
N GLY A 34 6.79 -0.44 13.74
CA GLY A 34 6.77 0.32 15.01
C GLY A 34 6.32 -0.47 16.25
N PRO A 35 6.21 0.22 17.41
CA PRO A 35 5.99 -0.43 18.70
C PRO A 35 4.57 -1.01 18.84
N GLN A 36 4.46 -2.32 19.09
CA GLN A 36 3.18 -3.01 19.25
C GLN A 36 2.39 -2.58 20.51
N VAL A 37 3.07 -2.00 21.50
CA VAL A 37 2.47 -1.49 22.74
C VAL A 37 2.07 -0.02 22.65
N SER A 38 2.16 0.60 21.47
CA SER A 38 1.81 2.01 21.30
C SER A 38 0.31 2.24 21.52
N LYS A 39 -0.04 3.32 22.23
CA LYS A 39 -1.43 3.75 22.44
C LYS A 39 -2.00 4.51 21.24
N LEU A 40 -1.14 4.90 20.29
CA LEU A 40 -1.49 5.66 19.10
C LEU A 40 -1.06 4.87 17.88
N ALA A 41 -1.97 4.74 16.91
CA ALA A 41 -1.72 4.08 15.65
C ALA A 41 -2.01 5.02 14.48
N ILE A 42 -1.24 4.88 13.41
CA ILE A 42 -1.44 5.57 12.13
C ILE A 42 -1.71 4.52 11.06
N LEU A 43 -2.82 4.68 10.36
CA LEU A 43 -3.16 3.90 9.18
C LEU A 43 -2.73 4.69 7.95
N LEU A 44 -1.81 4.14 7.15
CA LEU A 44 -1.46 4.69 5.85
C LEU A 44 -2.13 3.85 4.77
N ILE A 45 -2.91 4.50 3.92
CA ILE A 45 -3.65 3.82 2.86
C ILE A 45 -2.89 4.03 1.55
N SER A 46 -2.61 2.95 0.83
CA SER A 46 -1.98 3.05 -0.49
C SER A 46 -2.91 3.69 -1.51
N ASP A 47 -2.33 4.23 -2.57
CA ASP A 47 -3.10 4.49 -3.78
C ASP A 47 -3.32 3.17 -4.55
N VAL A 48 -3.71 3.31 -5.82
CA VAL A 48 -4.01 2.19 -6.72
C VAL A 48 -2.82 1.24 -6.93
N TYR A 49 -1.58 1.65 -6.68
CA TYR A 49 -0.40 0.81 -6.85
C TYR A 49 -0.15 -0.15 -5.68
N GLY A 50 -0.92 -0.04 -4.59
CA GLY A 50 -0.91 -1.01 -3.51
C GLY A 50 0.17 -0.79 -2.44
N TYR A 51 0.08 -1.61 -1.40
CA TYR A 51 0.85 -1.46 -0.15
C TYR A 51 2.33 -1.91 -0.26
N GLU A 52 2.72 -2.52 -1.38
CA GLU A 52 4.09 -2.98 -1.66
C GLU A 52 4.97 -1.88 -2.30
N ALA A 53 4.41 -0.69 -2.53
CA ALA A 53 5.16 0.45 -3.02
C ALA A 53 6.30 0.83 -2.03
N PRO A 54 7.58 0.79 -2.44
CA PRO A 54 8.71 0.92 -1.51
C PRO A 54 8.75 2.26 -0.76
N LEU A 55 8.35 3.34 -1.43
CA LEU A 55 8.31 4.67 -0.81
C LEU A 55 7.22 4.79 0.25
N LEU A 56 6.09 4.10 0.07
CA LEU A 56 5.02 4.05 1.05
C LEU A 56 5.47 3.31 2.31
N ARG A 57 6.12 2.14 2.16
CA ARG A 57 6.67 1.40 3.32
C ARG A 57 7.79 2.16 4.01
N LYS A 58 8.66 2.84 3.25
CA LYS A 58 9.69 3.73 3.81
C LYS A 58 9.08 4.92 4.58
N LEU A 59 7.94 5.45 4.12
CA LEU A 59 7.19 6.46 4.87
C LEU A 59 6.62 5.86 6.16
N ALA A 60 6.03 4.67 6.09
CA ALA A 60 5.52 3.96 7.26
C ALA A 60 6.60 3.74 8.31
N ASP A 61 7.80 3.32 7.89
CA ASP A 61 8.94 3.12 8.78
C ASP A 61 9.41 4.43 9.44
N LYS A 62 9.40 5.55 8.70
CA LYS A 62 9.70 6.87 9.27
C LYS A 62 8.68 7.31 10.31
N VAL A 63 7.40 7.05 10.06
CA VAL A 63 6.31 7.35 11.00
C VAL A 63 6.45 6.47 12.25
N ALA A 64 6.76 5.18 12.08
CA ALA A 64 7.02 4.28 13.18
C ALA A 64 8.23 4.68 14.03
N ALA A 65 9.29 5.18 13.40
CA ALA A 65 10.45 5.72 14.10
C ALA A 65 10.11 6.93 14.99
N ALA A 66 8.99 7.62 14.74
CA ALA A 66 8.46 8.68 15.61
C ALA A 66 7.63 8.15 16.80
N GLY A 67 7.51 6.82 16.97
CA GLY A 67 6.87 6.18 18.14
C GLY A 67 5.43 5.68 17.91
N PHE A 68 4.93 5.74 16.69
CA PHE A 68 3.58 5.27 16.35
C PHE A 68 3.58 3.81 15.91
N LEU A 69 2.55 3.05 16.27
CA LEU A 69 2.24 1.83 15.53
C LEU A 69 1.75 2.24 14.14
N THR A 70 2.43 1.83 13.08
CA THR A 70 2.04 2.20 11.71
C THR A 70 1.63 0.96 10.94
N VAL A 71 0.47 1.03 10.29
CA VAL A 71 -0.14 -0.08 9.56
C VAL A 71 -0.48 0.37 8.14
N VAL A 72 -0.11 -0.44 7.15
CA VAL A 72 -0.42 -0.23 5.73
C VAL A 72 -1.19 -1.46 5.22
N PRO A 73 -2.53 -1.44 5.23
CA PRO A 73 -3.35 -2.56 4.81
C PRO A 73 -3.38 -2.72 3.28
N ASP A 74 -3.53 -3.96 2.84
CA ASP A 74 -3.83 -4.33 1.46
C ASP A 74 -5.34 -4.26 1.24
N PHE A 75 -5.84 -3.10 0.79
CA PHE A 75 -7.26 -2.94 0.44
C PHE A 75 -7.58 -3.33 -1.01
N LEU A 76 -6.58 -3.72 -1.78
CA LEU A 76 -6.75 -4.13 -3.18
C LEU A 76 -6.71 -5.66 -3.31
N ASP A 77 -6.73 -6.40 -2.19
CA ASP A 77 -6.71 -7.87 -2.17
C ASP A 77 -5.59 -8.47 -3.04
N SER A 78 -4.41 -7.85 -3.00
CA SER A 78 -3.25 -8.22 -3.81
C SER A 78 -3.46 -8.07 -5.34
N ASP A 79 -4.41 -7.24 -5.78
CA ASP A 79 -4.68 -6.86 -7.18
C ASP A 79 -4.41 -5.35 -7.43
N PRO A 80 -3.15 -4.88 -7.29
CA PRO A 80 -2.81 -3.49 -7.55
C PRO A 80 -2.91 -3.13 -9.04
N PHE A 81 -2.94 -1.82 -9.31
CA PHE A 81 -2.96 -1.25 -10.65
C PHE A 81 -1.63 -1.47 -11.37
N ASP A 82 -1.58 -2.51 -12.21
CA ASP A 82 -0.36 -2.97 -12.87
C ASP A 82 -0.26 -2.49 -14.32
N VAL A 83 0.25 -1.28 -14.52
CA VAL A 83 0.42 -0.69 -15.86
C VAL A 83 1.54 -1.34 -16.68
N ASP A 84 2.46 -2.06 -16.04
CA ASP A 84 3.58 -2.71 -16.72
C ASP A 84 3.16 -4.06 -17.31
N ASN A 85 2.04 -4.63 -16.83
CA ASN A 85 1.42 -5.82 -17.39
C ASN A 85 0.71 -5.49 -18.72
N PRO A 86 1.15 -6.07 -19.87
CA PRO A 86 0.53 -5.81 -21.17
C PRO A 86 -0.92 -6.31 -21.30
N GLN A 87 -1.37 -7.19 -20.40
CA GLN A 87 -2.74 -7.68 -20.35
C GLN A 87 -3.64 -6.86 -19.42
N PHE A 88 -3.09 -5.84 -18.75
CA PHE A 88 -3.86 -5.02 -17.82
C PHE A 88 -4.95 -4.23 -18.55
N ASP A 89 -6.20 -4.45 -18.14
CA ASP A 89 -7.34 -3.68 -18.62
C ASP A 89 -7.84 -2.75 -17.51
N ARG A 90 -7.57 -1.45 -17.70
CA ARG A 90 -7.95 -0.39 -16.76
C ARG A 90 -9.45 -0.38 -16.46
N GLU A 91 -10.29 -0.58 -17.49
CA GLU A 91 -11.75 -0.51 -17.33
C GLU A 91 -12.28 -1.68 -16.50
N SER A 92 -11.79 -2.90 -16.73
CA SER A 92 -12.12 -4.07 -15.91
C SER A 92 -11.62 -3.92 -14.48
N TRP A 93 -10.39 -3.40 -14.29
CA TRP A 93 -9.86 -3.16 -12.94
C TRP A 93 -10.71 -2.14 -12.17
N LEU A 94 -11.12 -1.04 -12.79
CA LEU A 94 -12.00 -0.04 -12.16
C LEU A 94 -13.38 -0.60 -11.80
N LYS A 95 -13.91 -1.56 -12.58
CA LYS A 95 -15.17 -2.24 -12.26
C LYS A 95 -15.03 -3.23 -11.10
N ALA A 96 -13.88 -3.89 -11.00
CA ALA A 96 -13.56 -4.79 -9.90
C ALA A 96 -13.29 -4.04 -8.59
N HIS A 97 -12.80 -2.80 -8.68
CA HIS A 97 -12.49 -1.91 -7.54
C HIS A 97 -13.37 -0.66 -7.53
N PRO A 98 -14.69 -0.79 -7.33
CA PRO A 98 -15.60 0.34 -7.36
C PRO A 98 -15.29 1.30 -6.20
N THR A 99 -15.39 2.60 -6.49
CA THR A 99 -15.51 3.60 -5.42
C THR A 99 -16.91 3.48 -4.83
N VAL A 100 -17.00 3.10 -3.56
CA VAL A 100 -18.25 3.14 -2.78
C VAL A 100 -18.66 4.58 -2.48
#